data_AF-A0A0Q9J7C4-F1
#
_entry.id   AF-A0A0Q9J7C4-F1
#
_cell.length_a   1.000
_cell.length_b   1.000
_cell.length_c   1.000
_cell.angle_alpha   90.00
_cell.angle_beta   90.00
_cell.angle_gamma   90.00
#
_symmetry.space_group_name_H-M   'P 1'
#
loop_
_entity.id
_entity.type
_entity.pdbx_description
1 polymer ?
#
loop_
_entity_poly.entity_id
_entity_poly.type
_entity_poly.pdbx_seq_one_letter_code
_entity_poly.pdbx_strand_id
1 'polypeptide(L)'
;MLHSDAELIVAVRQGDNHALNDLLLRYRAQAVRWATTVVRDPHLAEDIAQEALMQAAAKLDQLQEPARFAGWLRQMVRRFALNLIKRGRREIAMAEPSDESSDGYRFSADISTDTGDPQELVARQESVQELLSGALSVLSERAGAIMHDFAAEAETEELMERYALTRGNLYNIISRSRAKAGDERFYDALQAYLKERRLSKQPHSVLLRMPGWTRPYSMFGIALHEALRYAPEVYDSVTETMGISGEAFRLSVTNGCHWRGISTFDWSYTAQQAIERLGREALYFARKRNDPITPERHIHLLRLVHDSIDRGIPVVVWNLVINEFGLLYGYNDQQQLLHYRGFRQRAETFAYMQLGRGNEEPALFALAVGKRVVPQATDGAIINAIVKYAKGEEPPVSGFSFGLEGYRLWRKAAEDQTLDPLGHAYQVAILCEAREQAVTYLQLLTERAKTASRRKGLTAAVDCYATALQSLQRLYPSFPYGYGLDGGGGGPNGHLAQGITAACESEREAIAILQQLF
;
A
#
# COMPACT_ATOMS: atom_id res chain seq x y z
N MET A 1 -31.95 1.78 26.58
CA MET A 1 -32.25 2.91 27.47
C MET A 1 -31.11 3.91 27.37
N LEU A 2 -31.41 5.21 27.18
CA LEU A 2 -30.41 6.27 27.13
C LEU A 2 -29.95 6.60 28.56
N HIS A 3 -28.99 5.84 29.08
CA HIS A 3 -28.38 6.12 30.38
C HIS A 3 -27.55 7.41 30.31
N SER A 4 -27.65 8.24 31.35
CA SER A 4 -26.82 9.44 31.48
C SER A 4 -25.34 9.08 31.67
N ASP A 5 -24.42 9.98 31.33
CA ASP A 5 -22.98 9.69 31.48
C ASP A 5 -22.60 9.42 32.94
N ALA A 6 -23.29 10.08 33.88
CA ALA A 6 -23.10 9.86 35.31
C ALA A 6 -23.55 8.45 35.74
N GLU A 7 -24.67 7.95 35.21
CA GLU A 7 -25.15 6.59 35.46
C GLU A 7 -24.18 5.54 34.92
N LEU A 8 -23.68 5.74 33.69
CA LEU A 8 -22.69 4.84 33.09
C LEU A 8 -21.41 4.78 33.94
N ILE A 9 -20.90 5.93 34.42
CA ILE A 9 -19.68 5.98 35.23
C ILE A 9 -19.88 5.32 36.60
N VAL A 10 -21.06 5.44 37.22
CA VAL A 10 -21.38 4.75 38.48
C VAL A 10 -21.42 3.23 38.26
N ALA A 11 -22.01 2.76 37.15
CA ALA A 11 -22.02 1.34 36.79
C ALA A 11 -20.61 0.81 36.53
N VAL A 12 -19.75 1.56 35.84
CA VAL A 12 -18.34 1.17 35.62
C VAL A 12 -17.59 1.01 36.95
N ARG A 13 -17.82 1.89 37.92
CA ARG A 13 -17.21 1.77 39.26
C ARG A 13 -17.65 0.55 40.04
N GLN A 14 -18.81 0.00 39.69
CA GLN A 14 -19.34 -1.23 40.26
C GLN A 14 -18.87 -2.48 39.50
N GLY A 15 -18.01 -2.32 38.49
CA GLY A 15 -17.42 -3.40 37.71
C GLY A 15 -18.13 -3.73 36.39
N ASP A 16 -19.08 -2.90 35.94
CA ASP A 16 -19.79 -3.12 34.69
C ASP A 16 -18.95 -2.69 33.47
N ASN A 17 -18.31 -3.66 32.83
CA ASN A 17 -17.52 -3.45 31.62
C ASN A 17 -18.37 -3.09 30.38
N HIS A 18 -19.66 -3.42 30.35
CA HIS A 18 -20.55 -3.01 29.26
C HIS A 18 -20.86 -1.52 29.33
N ALA A 19 -21.08 -1.00 30.54
CA ALA A 19 -21.25 0.45 30.75
C ALA A 19 -20.02 1.26 30.34
N LEU A 20 -18.81 0.70 30.49
CA LEU A 20 -17.56 1.32 30.06
C LEU A 20 -17.49 1.40 28.53
N ASN A 21 -17.79 0.29 27.85
CA ASN A 21 -17.77 0.25 26.39
C ASN A 21 -18.79 1.23 25.77
N ASP A 22 -20.01 1.29 26.32
CA ASP A 22 -21.06 2.21 25.87
C ASP A 22 -20.65 3.68 26.06
N LEU A 23 -19.99 4.00 27.18
CA LEU A 23 -19.47 5.33 27.45
C LEU A 23 -18.35 5.70 26.46
N LEU A 24 -17.41 4.81 26.18
CA LEU A 24 -16.29 5.08 25.26
C LEU A 24 -16.75 5.20 23.79
N LEU A 25 -17.67 4.34 23.34
CA LEU A 25 -18.24 4.40 22.00
C LEU A 25 -19.00 5.70 21.76
N ARG A 26 -19.77 6.17 22.76
CA ARG A 26 -20.50 7.45 22.72
C ARG A 26 -19.56 8.64 22.48
N TYR A 27 -18.37 8.60 23.05
CA TYR A 27 -17.42 9.72 23.01
C TYR A 27 -16.36 9.62 21.90
N ARG A 28 -16.21 8.48 21.21
CA ARG A 28 -15.20 8.27 20.17
C ARG A 28 -15.20 9.36 19.09
N ALA A 29 -16.34 9.56 18.43
CA ALA A 29 -16.45 10.54 17.34
C ALA A 29 -16.21 11.98 17.83
N GLN A 30 -16.56 12.28 19.08
CA GLN A 30 -16.38 13.61 19.66
C GLN A 30 -14.91 13.86 20.05
N ALA A 31 -14.21 12.83 20.57
CA ALA A 31 -12.78 12.86 20.86
C ALA A 31 -11.94 13.07 19.58
N VAL A 32 -12.28 12.37 18.48
CA VAL A 32 -11.62 12.59 17.18
C VAL A 32 -11.80 14.03 16.72
N ARG A 33 -13.03 14.57 16.75
CA ARG A 33 -13.28 15.98 16.39
C ARG A 33 -12.47 16.96 17.23
N TRP A 34 -12.34 16.74 18.53
CA TRP A 34 -11.52 17.59 19.40
C TRP A 34 -10.02 17.47 19.11
N ALA A 35 -9.54 16.29 18.71
CA ALA A 35 -8.15 16.11 18.31
C ALA A 35 -7.88 16.79 16.95
N THR A 36 -8.78 16.66 15.98
CA THR A 36 -8.67 17.26 14.64
C THR A 36 -8.54 18.79 14.69
N THR A 37 -9.23 19.47 15.61
CA THR A 37 -9.09 20.93 15.78
C THR A 37 -7.70 21.36 16.25
N VAL A 38 -6.92 20.45 16.83
CA VAL A 38 -5.59 20.70 17.38
C VAL A 38 -4.48 20.26 16.42
N VAL A 39 -4.55 19.03 15.88
CA VAL A 39 -3.45 18.46 15.04
C VAL A 39 -3.65 18.61 13.53
N ARG A 40 -4.88 18.87 13.06
CA ARG A 40 -5.23 19.02 11.63
C ARG A 40 -4.82 17.84 10.72
N ASP A 41 -4.59 16.67 11.31
CA ASP A 41 -4.29 15.41 10.64
C ASP A 41 -5.33 14.36 11.10
N PRO A 42 -6.10 13.75 10.18
CA PRO A 42 -7.13 12.77 10.53
C PRO A 42 -6.61 11.49 11.20
N HIS A 43 -5.43 11.01 10.81
CA HIS A 43 -4.84 9.78 11.35
C HIS A 43 -4.29 10.02 12.76
N LEU A 44 -3.54 11.10 12.95
CA LEU A 44 -3.06 11.48 14.27
C LEU A 44 -4.22 11.84 15.22
N ALA A 45 -5.30 12.41 14.69
CA ALA A 45 -6.49 12.69 15.47
C ALA A 45 -7.18 11.41 15.98
N GLU A 46 -7.17 10.34 15.18
CA GLU A 46 -7.73 9.04 15.56
C GLU A 46 -6.86 8.34 16.61
N ASP A 47 -5.52 8.37 16.45
CA ASP A 47 -4.58 7.84 17.43
C ASP A 47 -4.66 8.57 18.78
N ILE A 48 -4.72 9.91 18.75
CA ILE A 48 -4.91 10.74 19.95
C ILE A 48 -6.23 10.41 20.64
N ALA A 49 -7.30 10.23 19.87
CA ALA A 49 -8.60 9.89 20.42
C ALA A 49 -8.58 8.51 21.08
N GLN A 50 -7.96 7.51 20.45
CA GLN A 50 -7.78 6.17 21.03
C GLN A 50 -6.97 6.22 22.33
N GLU A 51 -5.80 6.84 22.32
CA GLU A 51 -4.93 6.95 23.51
C GLU A 51 -5.64 7.69 24.65
N ALA A 52 -6.38 8.76 24.34
CA ALA A 52 -7.15 9.50 25.34
C ALA A 52 -8.30 8.68 25.94
N LEU A 53 -8.99 7.87 25.13
CA LEU A 53 -10.08 7.00 25.59
C LEU A 53 -9.55 5.83 26.43
N MET A 54 -8.44 5.21 26.04
CA MET A 54 -7.77 4.16 26.82
C MET A 54 -7.32 4.71 28.19
N GLN A 55 -6.71 5.90 28.21
CA GLN A 55 -6.28 6.51 29.45
C GLN A 55 -7.45 7.02 30.31
N ALA A 56 -8.56 7.41 29.69
CA ALA A 56 -9.78 7.75 30.40
C ALA A 56 -10.39 6.53 31.09
N ALA A 57 -10.41 5.38 30.41
CA ALA A 57 -10.85 4.11 30.98
C ALA A 57 -10.00 3.72 32.21
N ALA A 58 -8.67 3.84 32.10
CA ALA A 58 -7.74 3.50 33.18
C ALA A 58 -7.77 4.44 34.40
N LYS A 59 -8.39 5.62 34.28
CA LYS A 59 -8.43 6.65 35.34
C LYS A 59 -9.84 7.08 35.72
N LEU A 60 -10.85 6.33 35.26
CA LEU A 60 -12.26 6.70 35.43
C LEU A 60 -12.69 6.68 36.91
N ASP A 61 -12.05 5.81 37.70
CA ASP A 61 -12.13 5.72 39.15
C ASP A 61 -11.68 7.00 39.88
N GLN A 62 -10.75 7.76 39.30
CA GLN A 62 -10.19 8.99 39.88
C GLN A 62 -11.05 10.24 39.62
N LEU A 63 -12.07 10.16 38.76
CA LEU A 63 -12.92 11.30 38.39
C LEU A 63 -13.94 11.65 39.49
N GLN A 64 -13.65 12.61 40.35
CA GLN A 64 -14.53 12.95 41.50
C GLN A 64 -15.97 13.33 41.12
N GLU A 65 -16.17 14.00 39.99
CA GLU A 65 -17.49 14.45 39.50
C GLU A 65 -17.84 13.78 38.15
N PRO A 66 -18.64 12.67 38.15
CA PRO A 66 -19.01 11.93 36.94
C PRO A 66 -19.68 12.78 35.85
N ALA A 67 -20.49 13.77 36.24
CA ALA A 67 -21.16 14.68 35.31
C ALA A 67 -20.21 15.54 34.46
N ARG A 68 -18.91 15.60 34.80
CA ARG A 68 -17.89 16.41 34.11
C ARG A 68 -17.00 15.60 33.16
N PHE A 69 -17.37 14.35 32.90
CA PHE A 69 -16.60 13.44 32.04
C PHE A 69 -16.25 14.04 30.67
N ALA A 70 -17.19 14.66 29.97
CA ALA A 70 -16.95 15.30 28.67
C ALA A 70 -15.84 16.37 28.73
N GLY A 71 -15.85 17.22 29.76
CA GLY A 71 -14.85 18.26 29.97
C GLY A 71 -13.49 17.69 30.34
N TRP A 72 -13.47 16.66 31.19
CA TRP A 72 -12.27 15.95 31.60
C TRP A 72 -11.61 15.19 30.45
N LEU A 73 -12.40 14.48 29.63
CA LEU A 73 -11.94 13.79 28.43
C LEU A 73 -11.39 14.79 27.39
N ARG A 74 -12.07 15.91 27.16
CA ARG A 74 -11.58 16.98 26.28
C ARG A 74 -10.23 17.51 26.73
N GLN A 75 -10.01 17.66 28.02
CA GLN A 75 -8.72 18.09 28.57
C GLN A 75 -7.63 17.04 28.34
N MET A 76 -7.95 15.75 28.44
CA MET A 76 -7.01 14.66 28.11
C MET A 76 -6.68 14.62 26.62
N VAL A 77 -7.67 14.66 25.74
CA VAL A 77 -7.48 14.73 24.28
C VAL A 77 -6.59 15.92 23.91
N ARG A 78 -6.88 17.10 24.45
CA ARG A 78 -6.06 18.30 24.23
C ARG A 78 -4.64 18.14 24.78
N ARG A 79 -4.45 17.50 25.94
CA ARG A 79 -3.14 17.23 26.51
C ARG A 79 -2.33 16.26 25.64
N PHE A 80 -2.94 15.19 25.14
CA PHE A 80 -2.30 14.24 24.23
C PHE A 80 -1.95 14.90 22.89
N ALA A 81 -2.87 15.67 22.31
CA ALA A 81 -2.62 16.44 21.09
C ALA A 81 -1.51 17.49 21.27
N LEU A 82 -1.52 18.24 22.37
CA LEU A 82 -0.46 19.21 22.68
C LEU A 82 0.87 18.52 23.01
N ASN A 83 0.86 17.35 23.65
CA ASN A 83 2.08 16.58 23.89
C ASN A 83 2.65 16.04 22.58
N LEU A 84 1.81 15.61 21.63
CA LEU A 84 2.24 15.21 20.30
C LEU A 84 2.86 16.41 19.55
N ILE A 85 2.18 17.56 19.54
CA ILE A 85 2.70 18.80 18.93
C ILE A 85 3.96 19.29 19.64
N LYS A 86 4.05 19.15 20.98
CA LYS A 86 5.20 19.57 21.78
C LYS A 86 6.38 18.61 21.66
N ARG A 87 6.14 17.32 21.38
CA ARG A 87 7.17 16.37 20.96
C ARG A 87 7.69 16.76 19.58
N GLY A 88 6.80 16.92 18.60
CA GLY A 88 7.16 17.43 17.27
C GLY A 88 7.84 18.82 17.27
N ARG A 89 7.47 19.74 18.18
CA ARG A 89 8.11 21.07 18.28
C ARG A 89 9.37 21.09 19.15
N ARG A 90 9.53 20.22 20.15
CA ARG A 90 10.79 20.10 20.90
C ARG A 90 11.85 19.41 20.05
N GLU A 91 11.45 18.50 19.17
CA GLU A 91 12.28 17.91 18.12
C GLU A 91 12.75 18.95 17.08
N ILE A 92 12.03 20.08 16.93
CA ILE A 92 12.36 21.15 15.97
C ILE A 92 13.06 22.37 16.62
N ALA A 93 12.80 22.68 17.90
CA ALA A 93 13.23 23.93 18.54
C ALA A 93 14.48 23.83 19.43
N MET A 94 15.08 22.65 19.59
CA MET A 94 16.40 22.47 20.22
C MET A 94 17.54 22.44 19.19
N ALA A 95 17.32 22.97 17.99
CA ALA A 95 18.30 23.13 16.93
C ALA A 95 18.64 24.63 16.77
N GLU A 96 19.84 25.16 17.03
CA GLU A 96 21.09 24.60 17.59
C GLU A 96 20.89 24.19 19.07
N PRO A 97 21.65 23.30 19.76
CA PRO A 97 22.59 22.20 19.48
C PRO A 97 22.12 20.81 20.04
N SER A 98 22.90 19.75 19.79
CA SER A 98 22.75 18.33 20.19
C SER A 98 21.56 17.54 19.60
N ASP A 99 21.94 16.52 18.83
CA ASP A 99 21.22 15.29 18.45
C ASP A 99 19.91 15.02 19.20
N GLU A 100 18.81 14.88 18.44
CA GLU A 100 17.93 13.70 18.40
C GLU A 100 16.56 14.06 17.81
N SER A 101 16.40 13.83 16.50
CA SER A 101 15.12 13.52 15.86
C SER A 101 14.95 12.00 15.87
N SER A 102 14.17 11.47 16.80
CA SER A 102 13.74 10.07 16.80
C SER A 102 12.25 10.02 16.46
N ASP A 103 11.98 9.80 15.19
CA ASP A 103 10.67 9.40 14.70
C ASP A 103 10.16 8.17 15.47
N GLY A 104 8.87 8.20 15.78
CA GLY A 104 8.16 7.16 16.50
C GLY A 104 7.95 5.91 15.66
N TYR A 105 8.97 5.07 15.53
CA TYR A 105 8.83 3.68 15.12
C TYR A 105 8.43 2.83 16.34
N ARG A 106 7.14 2.50 16.46
CA ARG A 106 6.69 1.39 17.34
C ARG A 106 6.96 0.07 16.61
N PHE A 107 8.08 -0.58 16.91
CA PHE A 107 8.19 -2.03 16.72
C PHE A 107 7.41 -2.71 17.84
N SER A 108 6.29 -3.35 17.52
CA SER A 108 5.71 -4.37 18.39
C SER A 108 6.67 -5.56 18.41
N ALA A 109 7.27 -5.81 19.57
CA ALA A 109 7.88 -7.11 19.85
C ALA A 109 6.77 -8.13 19.99
N ASP A 110 6.31 -8.69 18.87
CA ASP A 110 5.63 -9.99 18.91
C ASP A 110 6.72 -11.03 19.13
N ILE A 111 6.81 -11.51 20.37
CA ILE A 111 7.35 -12.84 20.65
C ILE A 111 6.28 -13.82 20.15
N SER A 112 6.27 -14.05 18.85
CA SER A 112 5.65 -15.23 18.26
C SER A 112 6.75 -16.29 18.18
N THR A 113 6.60 -17.36 18.96
CA THR A 113 7.39 -18.58 18.78
C THR A 113 6.96 -19.23 17.47
N ASP A 114 7.56 -18.79 16.36
CA ASP A 114 7.53 -19.53 15.10
C ASP A 114 8.96 -20.03 14.85
N THR A 115 9.11 -21.34 14.76
CA THR A 115 10.39 -22.01 14.50
C THR A 115 10.79 -21.76 13.05
N GLY A 116 11.50 -20.65 12.83
CA GLY A 116 12.04 -20.25 11.53
C GLY A 116 13.15 -21.17 11.02
N ASP A 117 13.30 -21.19 9.70
CA ASP A 117 14.29 -21.95 8.92
C ASP A 117 15.73 -21.60 9.38
N PRO A 118 16.63 -22.61 9.58
CA PRO A 118 18.03 -22.38 9.94
C PRO A 118 18.78 -21.33 9.09
N GLN A 119 18.41 -21.15 7.81
CA GLN A 119 19.00 -20.14 6.94
C GLN A 119 18.61 -18.70 7.33
N GLU A 120 17.41 -18.51 7.89
CA GLU A 120 16.86 -17.21 8.30
C GLU A 120 17.49 -16.72 9.63
N LEU A 121 17.86 -17.67 10.49
CA LEU A 121 18.60 -17.41 11.73
C LEU A 121 20.06 -17.01 11.45
N VAL A 122 20.72 -17.67 10.50
CA VAL A 122 22.11 -17.35 10.08
C VAL A 122 22.19 -15.99 9.39
N ALA A 123 21.27 -15.68 8.46
CA ALA A 123 21.21 -14.36 7.81
C ALA A 123 20.96 -13.23 8.83
N ARG A 124 20.19 -13.51 9.89
CA ARG A 124 19.94 -12.58 11.00
C ARG A 124 21.18 -12.37 11.87
N GLN A 125 22.00 -13.40 12.09
CA GLN A 125 23.28 -13.31 12.80
C GLN A 125 24.36 -12.58 11.99
N GLU A 126 24.51 -12.89 10.70
CA GLU A 126 25.45 -12.21 9.79
C GLU A 126 25.12 -10.71 9.66
N SER A 127 23.84 -10.37 9.54
CA SER A 127 23.37 -8.98 9.51
C SER A 127 23.74 -8.22 10.79
N VAL A 128 23.64 -8.86 11.97
CA VAL A 128 23.98 -8.23 13.25
C VAL A 128 25.47 -7.95 13.35
N GLN A 129 26.32 -8.89 12.92
CA GLN A 129 27.77 -8.76 13.00
C GLN A 129 28.33 -7.71 12.04
N GLU A 130 27.80 -7.62 10.81
CA GLU A 130 28.12 -6.54 9.88
C GLU A 130 27.58 -5.17 10.35
N LEU A 131 26.38 -5.13 10.93
CA LEU A 131 25.80 -3.91 11.52
C LEU A 131 26.67 -3.32 12.63
N LEU A 132 27.36 -4.15 13.42
CA LEU A 132 28.19 -3.71 14.56
C LEU A 132 29.51 -3.03 14.16
N SER A 133 30.16 -3.51 13.10
CA SER A 133 31.52 -3.06 12.74
C SER A 133 31.61 -1.59 12.33
N GLY A 134 30.56 -1.03 11.71
CA GLY A 134 30.47 0.40 11.36
C GLY A 134 29.74 1.27 12.39
N ALA A 135 28.78 0.69 13.13
CA ALA A 135 27.86 1.42 14.00
C ALA A 135 28.43 1.94 15.32
N LEU A 136 29.47 1.29 15.85
CA LEU A 136 30.02 1.62 17.17
C LEU A 136 30.63 3.04 17.22
N SER A 137 30.98 3.63 16.07
CA SER A 137 31.53 4.98 15.99
C SER A 137 30.52 6.12 16.16
N VAL A 138 29.22 5.84 15.95
CA VAL A 138 28.14 6.86 15.97
C VAL A 138 27.26 6.76 17.23
N LEU A 139 27.40 5.68 17.99
CA LEU A 139 26.73 5.48 19.27
C LEU A 139 27.51 6.18 20.39
N SER A 140 26.79 6.61 21.45
CA SER A 140 27.48 7.00 22.69
C SER A 140 28.33 5.84 23.21
N GLU A 141 29.47 6.13 23.84
CA GLU A 141 30.40 5.12 24.38
C GLU A 141 29.67 4.05 25.21
N ARG A 142 28.70 4.48 26.02
CA ARG A 142 27.85 3.59 26.83
C ARG A 142 26.90 2.72 25.99
N ALA A 143 26.24 3.29 24.97
CA ALA A 143 25.33 2.54 24.11
C ALA A 143 26.09 1.57 23.18
N GLY A 144 27.27 1.98 22.70
CA GLY A 144 28.18 1.12 21.93
C GLY A 144 28.68 -0.07 22.75
N ALA A 145 29.10 0.14 23.99
CA ALA A 145 29.51 -0.94 24.89
C ALA A 145 28.37 -1.93 25.18
N ILE A 146 27.15 -1.44 25.46
CA ILE A 146 25.97 -2.29 25.66
C ILE A 146 25.65 -3.12 24.40
N MET A 147 25.72 -2.50 23.22
CA MET A 147 25.44 -3.18 21.95
C MET A 147 26.50 -4.25 21.62
N HIS A 148 27.78 -3.94 21.86
CA HIS A 148 28.90 -4.87 21.70
C HIS A 148 28.75 -6.09 22.62
N ASP A 149 28.54 -5.86 23.91
CA ASP A 149 28.39 -6.95 24.89
C ASP A 149 27.15 -7.81 24.62
N PHE A 150 26.03 -7.18 24.22
CA PHE A 150 24.82 -7.91 23.81
C PHE A 150 25.04 -8.77 22.57
N ALA A 151 25.85 -8.30 21.61
CA ALA A 151 26.17 -9.05 20.41
C ALA A 151 27.18 -10.18 20.62
N ALA A 152 28.01 -10.06 21.65
CA ALA A 152 28.90 -11.12 22.13
C ALA A 152 28.15 -12.21 22.93
N GLU A 153 26.82 -12.27 22.80
CA GLU A 153 25.92 -13.24 23.43
C GLU A 153 25.93 -13.22 24.98
N ALA A 154 26.27 -12.08 25.60
CA ALA A 154 26.15 -11.93 27.05
C ALA A 154 24.70 -12.11 27.52
N GLU A 155 24.51 -12.73 28.69
CA GLU A 155 23.17 -12.93 29.26
C GLU A 155 22.51 -11.58 29.59
N THR A 156 21.18 -11.50 29.36
CA THR A 156 20.43 -10.23 29.54
C THR A 156 20.48 -9.76 30.99
N GLU A 157 20.42 -10.70 31.94
CA GLU A 157 20.57 -10.47 33.37
C GLU A 157 21.95 -9.90 33.72
N GLU A 158 23.02 -10.44 33.14
CA GLU A 158 24.39 -9.95 33.32
C GLU A 158 24.55 -8.51 32.80
N LEU A 159 23.97 -8.21 31.64
CA LEU A 159 23.97 -6.85 31.07
C LEU A 159 23.17 -5.86 31.94
N MET A 160 22.04 -6.28 32.50
CA MET A 160 21.24 -5.46 33.40
C MET A 160 22.02 -5.10 34.68
N GLU A 161 22.73 -6.07 35.26
CA GLU A 161 23.57 -5.85 36.43
C GLU A 161 24.79 -4.98 36.12
N ARG A 162 25.56 -5.34 35.08
CA ARG A 162 26.79 -4.65 34.65
C ARG A 162 26.55 -3.17 34.35
N TYR A 163 25.43 -2.85 33.70
CA TYR A 163 25.13 -1.48 33.26
C TYR A 163 24.11 -0.76 34.16
N ALA A 164 23.66 -1.40 35.25
CA ALA A 164 22.63 -0.93 36.17
C ALA A 164 21.35 -0.47 35.43
N LEU A 165 20.80 -1.36 34.60
CA LEU A 165 19.63 -1.10 33.75
C LEU A 165 18.45 -1.99 34.12
N THR A 166 17.24 -1.46 33.96
CA THR A 166 16.03 -2.29 33.93
C THR A 166 15.92 -3.00 32.59
N ARG A 167 15.26 -4.16 32.56
CA ARG A 167 15.04 -4.94 31.33
C ARG A 167 14.46 -4.10 30.18
N GLY A 168 13.44 -3.30 30.47
CA GLY A 168 12.83 -2.41 29.49
C GLY A 168 13.79 -1.33 28.95
N ASN A 169 14.67 -0.80 29.80
CA ASN A 169 15.66 0.20 29.37
C ASN A 169 16.77 -0.43 28.50
N LEU A 170 17.22 -1.63 28.84
CA LEU A 170 18.20 -2.38 28.05
C LEU A 170 17.70 -2.64 26.62
N TYR A 171 16.48 -3.19 26.47
CA TYR A 171 15.89 -3.42 25.15
C TYR A 171 15.64 -2.11 24.37
N ASN A 172 15.26 -1.03 25.06
CA ASN A 172 15.12 0.28 24.43
C ASN A 172 16.45 0.81 23.89
N ILE A 173 17.53 0.70 24.65
CA ILE A 173 18.87 1.11 24.23
C ILE A 173 19.32 0.28 23.04
N ILE A 174 19.18 -1.05 23.07
CA ILE A 174 19.54 -1.94 21.96
C ILE A 174 18.73 -1.61 20.70
N SER A 175 17.42 -1.44 20.83
CA SER A 175 16.53 -1.10 19.73
C SER A 175 16.89 0.24 19.08
N ARG A 176 17.05 1.30 19.89
CA ARG A 176 17.45 2.64 19.41
C ARG A 176 18.84 2.63 18.79
N SER A 177 19.78 1.89 19.38
CA SER A 177 21.15 1.80 18.86
C SER A 177 21.17 1.09 17.51
N ARG A 178 20.34 0.05 17.31
CA ARG A 178 20.15 -0.61 16.01
C ARG A 178 19.50 0.32 14.98
N ALA A 179 18.49 1.10 15.37
CA ALA A 179 17.85 2.07 14.50
C ALA A 179 18.83 3.17 14.05
N LYS A 180 19.54 3.80 14.99
CA LYS A 180 20.56 4.83 14.71
C LYS A 180 21.68 4.30 13.81
N ALA A 181 22.20 3.12 14.13
CA ALA A 181 23.18 2.42 13.31
C ALA A 181 22.69 2.15 11.88
N GLY A 182 21.43 1.73 11.75
CA GLY A 182 20.78 1.55 10.46
C GLY A 182 20.70 2.86 9.68
N ASP A 183 20.10 3.90 10.27
CA ASP A 183 19.90 5.22 9.65
C ASP A 183 21.20 5.82 9.12
N GLU A 184 22.28 5.77 9.89
CA GLU A 184 23.59 6.26 9.47
C GLU A 184 24.15 5.50 8.28
N ARG A 185 24.05 4.16 8.25
CA ARG A 185 24.47 3.37 7.08
C ARG A 185 23.71 3.75 5.81
N PHE A 186 22.40 4.00 5.93
CA PHE A 186 21.60 4.50 4.80
C PHE A 186 22.06 5.89 4.37
N TYR A 187 22.31 6.78 5.34
CA TYR A 187 22.78 8.13 5.07
C TYR A 187 24.15 8.12 4.35
N ASP A 188 25.11 7.35 4.85
CA ASP A 188 26.44 7.21 4.25
C ASP A 188 26.38 6.63 2.84
N ALA A 189 25.60 5.55 2.64
CA ALA A 189 25.39 4.98 1.32
C ALA A 189 24.76 5.99 0.35
N LEU A 190 23.80 6.80 0.84
CA LEU A 190 23.17 7.86 0.07
C LEU A 190 24.17 8.96 -0.29
N GLN A 191 24.96 9.46 0.67
CA GLN A 191 25.96 10.49 0.40
C GLN A 191 27.05 10.00 -0.56
N ALA A 192 27.48 8.74 -0.41
CA ALA A 192 28.43 8.11 -1.33
C ALA A 192 27.86 8.05 -2.76
N TYR A 193 26.61 7.61 -2.93
CA TYR A 193 25.92 7.58 -4.22
C TYR A 193 25.77 8.97 -4.84
N LEU A 194 25.32 9.98 -4.07
CA LEU A 194 25.18 11.35 -4.58
C LEU A 194 26.55 11.96 -4.95
N LYS A 195 27.61 11.64 -4.22
CA LYS A 195 28.98 12.03 -4.56
C LYS A 195 29.42 11.41 -5.88
N GLU A 196 29.15 10.11 -6.10
CA GLU A 196 29.43 9.41 -7.35
C GLU A 196 28.72 10.06 -8.54
N ARG A 197 27.43 10.39 -8.40
CA ARG A 197 26.65 11.10 -9.44
C ARG A 197 27.27 12.46 -9.80
N ARG A 198 27.64 13.25 -8.79
CA ARG A 198 28.29 14.56 -8.96
C ARG A 198 29.61 14.43 -9.71
N LEU A 199 30.46 13.46 -9.34
CA LEU A 199 31.74 13.19 -10.01
C LEU A 199 31.55 12.74 -11.46
N SER A 200 30.51 11.96 -11.71
CA SER A 200 30.14 11.46 -13.04
C SER A 200 29.41 12.50 -13.91
N LYS A 201 29.23 13.73 -13.41
CA LYS A 201 28.52 14.84 -14.09
C LYS A 201 27.10 14.47 -14.53
N GLN A 202 26.43 13.60 -13.78
CA GLN A 202 25.02 13.27 -14.01
C GLN A 202 24.12 14.48 -13.65
N PRO A 203 22.87 14.53 -14.14
CA PRO A 203 21.94 15.58 -13.75
C PRO A 203 21.72 15.57 -12.22
N HIS A 204 21.62 16.77 -11.64
CA HIS A 204 21.46 16.97 -10.19
C HIS A 204 20.01 17.28 -9.79
N SER A 205 19.20 17.68 -10.76
CA SER A 205 17.76 17.83 -10.61
C SER A 205 17.12 17.73 -11.98
N VAL A 206 16.06 16.94 -12.05
CA VAL A 206 15.24 16.78 -13.25
C VAL A 206 13.79 16.84 -12.81
N LEU A 207 12.98 17.62 -13.50
CA LEU A 207 11.54 17.69 -13.30
C LEU A 207 10.86 17.53 -14.66
N LEU A 208 10.19 16.40 -14.84
CA LEU A 208 9.42 16.15 -16.06
C LEU A 208 8.15 17.00 -16.05
N ARG A 209 7.47 17.08 -17.21
CA ARG A 209 6.09 17.60 -17.23
C ARG A 209 5.27 16.83 -16.21
N MET A 210 4.32 17.49 -15.56
CA MET A 210 3.56 16.88 -14.48
C MET A 210 2.65 15.76 -15.03
N PRO A 211 2.68 14.52 -14.52
CA PRO A 211 1.83 13.42 -15.01
C PRO A 211 0.35 13.73 -14.88
N GLY A 212 -0.46 13.37 -15.87
CA GLY A 212 -1.91 13.42 -15.76
C GLY A 212 -2.48 12.08 -15.27
N TRP A 213 -3.78 12.06 -14.99
CA TRP A 213 -4.56 10.83 -14.89
C TRP A 213 -5.73 10.95 -15.84
N THR A 214 -5.73 10.13 -16.89
CA THR A 214 -6.81 10.06 -17.88
C THR A 214 -8.09 9.44 -17.33
N ARG A 215 -8.00 8.79 -16.16
CA ARG A 215 -9.05 7.94 -15.59
C ARG A 215 -9.15 8.02 -14.06
N PRO A 216 -10.33 7.70 -13.48
CA PRO A 216 -10.64 7.90 -12.06
C PRO A 216 -10.15 6.81 -11.11
N TYR A 217 -9.52 5.72 -11.57
CA TYR A 217 -9.02 4.67 -10.68
C TYR A 217 -7.52 4.41 -10.89
N SER A 218 -6.85 4.10 -9.80
CA SER A 218 -5.42 3.84 -9.77
C SER A 218 -5.08 2.41 -10.20
N MET A 219 -5.46 1.99 -11.42
CA MET A 219 -5.09 0.67 -11.94
C MET A 219 -3.64 0.66 -12.45
N PHE A 220 -2.98 -0.50 -12.36
CA PHE A 220 -1.61 -0.68 -12.90
C PHE A 220 -1.54 -0.32 -14.39
N GLY A 221 -2.50 -0.81 -15.19
CA GLY A 221 -2.56 -0.51 -16.62
C GLY A 221 -2.68 0.99 -16.94
N ILE A 222 -3.37 1.76 -16.10
CA ILE A 222 -3.50 3.23 -16.25
C ILE A 222 -2.18 3.91 -15.87
N ALA A 223 -1.59 3.56 -14.72
CA ALA A 223 -0.31 4.13 -14.31
C ALA A 223 0.80 3.84 -15.34
N LEU A 224 0.80 2.63 -15.90
CA LEU A 224 1.68 2.23 -16.99
C LEU A 224 1.43 3.07 -18.25
N HIS A 225 0.17 3.29 -18.65
CA HIS A 225 -0.16 4.16 -19.77
C HIS A 225 0.35 5.59 -19.55
N GLU A 226 0.11 6.17 -18.38
CA GLU A 226 0.57 7.54 -18.09
C GLU A 226 2.09 7.66 -18.10
N ALA A 227 2.82 6.61 -17.71
CA ALA A 227 4.28 6.57 -17.88
C ALA A 227 4.70 6.46 -19.35
N LEU A 228 4.03 5.60 -20.14
CA LEU A 228 4.33 5.39 -21.56
C LEU A 228 4.10 6.63 -22.42
N ARG A 229 3.23 7.55 -22.01
CA ARG A 229 3.02 8.84 -22.72
C ARG A 229 4.28 9.71 -22.79
N TYR A 230 5.28 9.45 -21.95
CA TYR A 230 6.57 10.14 -21.95
C TYR A 230 7.61 9.45 -22.83
N ALA A 231 7.36 8.21 -23.25
CA ALA A 231 8.22 7.54 -24.19
C ALA A 231 8.21 8.27 -25.56
N PRO A 232 9.30 8.21 -26.33
CA PRO A 232 9.36 8.81 -27.66
C PRO A 232 8.32 8.22 -28.64
N GLU A 233 7.93 6.96 -28.44
CA GLU A 233 6.85 6.33 -29.18
C GLU A 233 5.48 6.65 -28.58
N VAL A 234 4.54 6.94 -29.46
CA VAL A 234 3.20 7.39 -29.10
C VAL A 234 2.32 6.20 -28.70
N TYR A 235 2.12 6.01 -27.40
CA TYR A 235 1.04 5.19 -26.83
C TYR A 235 -0.11 6.12 -26.41
N ASP A 236 -0.88 6.63 -27.37
CA ASP A 236 -1.94 7.61 -27.09
C ASP A 236 -3.23 6.99 -26.57
N SER A 237 -3.40 5.68 -26.72
CA SER A 237 -4.62 4.98 -26.34
C SER A 237 -4.43 4.19 -25.04
N VAL A 238 -5.13 4.62 -24.00
CA VAL A 238 -5.26 3.84 -22.76
C VAL A 238 -5.88 2.46 -23.04
N THR A 239 -6.81 2.40 -23.99
CA THR A 239 -7.46 1.15 -24.43
C THR A 239 -6.46 0.18 -25.02
N GLU A 240 -5.58 0.62 -25.93
CA GLU A 240 -4.54 -0.26 -26.49
C GLU A 240 -3.55 -0.68 -25.41
N THR A 241 -3.15 0.25 -24.53
CA THR A 241 -2.22 -0.07 -23.43
C THR A 241 -2.80 -1.13 -22.51
N MET A 242 -4.04 -0.97 -22.04
CA MET A 242 -4.72 -1.94 -21.17
C MET A 242 -5.07 -3.24 -21.88
N GLY A 243 -5.34 -3.20 -23.18
CA GLY A 243 -5.61 -4.38 -24.00
C GLY A 243 -4.36 -5.23 -24.24
N ILE A 244 -3.26 -4.61 -24.66
CA ILE A 244 -1.97 -5.29 -24.92
C ILE A 244 -1.34 -5.78 -23.60
N SER A 245 -1.41 -5.00 -22.53
CA SER A 245 -0.93 -5.43 -21.22
C SER A 245 -1.79 -6.53 -20.61
N GLY A 246 -3.03 -6.73 -21.07
CA GLY A 246 -3.98 -7.71 -20.56
C GLY A 246 -4.71 -7.26 -19.29
N GLU A 247 -4.39 -6.09 -18.73
CA GLU A 247 -5.00 -5.56 -17.51
C GLU A 247 -6.50 -5.30 -17.67
N ALA A 248 -6.99 -4.98 -18.88
CA ALA A 248 -8.41 -4.85 -19.17
C ALA A 248 -9.22 -6.13 -18.89
N PHE A 249 -8.57 -7.30 -18.96
CA PHE A 249 -9.20 -8.62 -18.86
C PHE A 249 -8.94 -9.32 -17.53
N ARG A 250 -8.07 -8.75 -16.71
CA ARG A 250 -7.61 -9.36 -15.47
C ARG A 250 -8.65 -9.22 -14.35
N LEU A 251 -8.65 -10.17 -13.42
CA LEU A 251 -9.45 -10.16 -12.20
C LEU A 251 -8.62 -10.75 -11.06
N SER A 252 -8.54 -10.04 -9.95
CA SER A 252 -8.03 -10.53 -8.66
C SER A 252 -9.08 -10.26 -7.60
N VAL A 253 -9.32 -11.22 -6.71
CA VAL A 253 -10.28 -11.14 -5.61
C VAL A 253 -9.67 -11.75 -4.35
N THR A 254 -9.71 -11.03 -3.23
CA THR A 254 -9.39 -11.61 -1.92
C THR A 254 -10.59 -12.32 -1.32
N ASN A 255 -10.34 -13.18 -0.32
CA ASN A 255 -11.42 -13.62 0.55
C ASN A 255 -12.16 -12.40 1.16
N GLY A 256 -13.49 -12.39 1.09
CA GLY A 256 -14.32 -11.25 1.54
C GLY A 256 -14.23 -9.96 0.71
N CYS A 257 -13.48 -9.93 -0.40
CA CYS A 257 -13.33 -8.75 -1.27
C CYS A 257 -12.87 -7.49 -0.53
N HIS A 258 -11.78 -7.58 0.24
CA HIS A 258 -11.27 -6.51 1.08
C HIS A 258 -10.49 -5.47 0.25
N TRP A 259 -10.77 -4.18 0.48
CA TRP A 259 -10.23 -3.09 -0.34
C TRP A 259 -8.69 -3.05 -0.45
N ARG A 260 -7.98 -3.43 0.62
CA ARG A 260 -6.49 -3.45 0.65
C ARG A 260 -5.86 -4.44 -0.32
N GLY A 261 -6.61 -5.41 -0.85
CA GLY A 261 -6.07 -6.47 -1.70
C GLY A 261 -6.35 -6.31 -3.19
N ILE A 262 -7.19 -5.36 -3.59
CA ILE A 262 -7.73 -5.32 -4.97
C ILE A 262 -6.64 -5.14 -6.04
N SER A 263 -5.52 -4.54 -5.67
CA SER A 263 -4.35 -4.32 -6.54
C SER A 263 -3.11 -5.11 -6.10
N THR A 264 -3.29 -6.13 -5.26
CA THR A 264 -2.20 -7.01 -4.82
C THR A 264 -2.12 -8.22 -5.74
N PHE A 265 -0.94 -8.41 -6.31
CA PHE A 265 -0.58 -9.52 -7.17
C PHE A 265 0.95 -9.63 -7.25
N ASP A 266 1.48 -10.62 -7.96
CA ASP A 266 2.91 -10.65 -8.26
C ASP A 266 3.26 -9.53 -9.27
N TRP A 267 3.56 -8.33 -8.76
CA TRP A 267 3.85 -7.16 -9.58
C TRP A 267 5.03 -7.39 -10.51
N SER A 268 6.06 -8.13 -10.07
CA SER A 268 7.24 -8.43 -10.88
C SER A 268 6.87 -9.21 -12.13
N TYR A 269 6.12 -10.30 -11.95
CA TYR A 269 5.65 -11.13 -13.06
C TYR A 269 4.73 -10.36 -13.99
N THR A 270 3.69 -9.72 -13.45
CA THR A 270 2.71 -9.00 -14.26
C THR A 270 3.33 -7.83 -15.03
N ALA A 271 4.16 -7.02 -14.38
CA ALA A 271 4.78 -5.86 -15.01
C ALA A 271 5.74 -6.27 -16.13
N GLN A 272 6.53 -7.32 -15.90
CA GLN A 272 7.41 -7.87 -16.92
C GLN A 272 6.61 -8.32 -18.15
N GLN A 273 5.59 -9.15 -17.95
CA GLN A 273 4.74 -9.66 -19.04
C GLN A 273 4.02 -8.53 -19.80
N ALA A 274 3.52 -7.52 -19.08
CA ALA A 274 2.84 -6.37 -19.67
C ALA A 274 3.77 -5.52 -20.56
N ILE A 275 4.95 -5.18 -20.05
CA ILE A 275 5.92 -4.32 -20.76
C ILE A 275 6.56 -5.06 -21.95
N GLU A 276 6.88 -6.35 -21.80
CA GLU A 276 7.41 -7.16 -22.90
C GLU A 276 6.41 -7.25 -24.06
N ARG A 277 5.10 -7.44 -23.77
CA ARG A 277 4.05 -7.43 -24.80
C ARG A 277 3.94 -6.09 -25.53
N LEU A 278 4.21 -4.99 -24.83
CA LEU A 278 4.28 -3.64 -25.42
C LEU A 278 5.55 -3.41 -26.24
N GLY A 279 6.48 -4.38 -26.31
CA GLY A 279 7.73 -4.29 -27.07
C GLY A 279 8.77 -3.43 -26.39
N ARG A 280 8.86 -3.48 -25.05
CA ARG A 280 9.80 -2.69 -24.25
C ARG A 280 10.47 -3.55 -23.19
N GLU A 281 11.57 -3.04 -22.64
CA GLU A 281 12.28 -3.64 -21.52
C GLU A 281 11.65 -3.22 -20.18
N ALA A 282 11.48 -4.16 -19.26
CA ALA A 282 10.98 -3.89 -17.91
C ALA A 282 12.15 -3.84 -16.93
N LEU A 283 12.34 -2.70 -16.26
CA LEU A 283 13.26 -2.57 -15.14
C LEU A 283 12.44 -2.33 -13.88
N TYR A 284 12.57 -3.16 -12.86
CA TYR A 284 11.74 -3.04 -11.67
C TYR A 284 12.50 -3.33 -10.38
N PHE A 285 11.93 -2.82 -9.31
CA PHE A 285 12.28 -3.14 -7.94
C PHE A 285 11.02 -3.66 -7.26
N ALA A 286 11.11 -4.86 -6.67
CA ALA A 286 10.02 -5.45 -5.91
C ALA A 286 10.55 -5.92 -4.55
N ARG A 287 9.78 -5.64 -3.50
CA ARG A 287 10.12 -6.01 -2.12
C ARG A 287 8.92 -6.68 -1.48
N LYS A 288 9.08 -7.89 -0.94
CA LYS A 288 8.02 -8.59 -0.18
C LYS A 288 7.88 -7.98 1.22
N ARG A 289 6.75 -8.20 1.89
CA ARG A 289 6.44 -7.65 3.23
C ARG A 289 7.56 -7.86 4.26
N ASN A 290 8.08 -9.07 4.37
CA ASN A 290 9.06 -9.45 5.39
C ASN A 290 10.51 -9.29 4.94
N ASP A 291 10.72 -8.78 3.73
CA ASP A 291 12.04 -8.64 3.16
C ASP A 291 12.63 -7.31 3.61
N PRO A 292 13.71 -7.25 4.41
CA PRO A 292 14.27 -5.97 4.87
C PRO A 292 14.89 -5.20 3.70
N ILE A 293 14.74 -3.86 3.70
CA ILE A 293 15.49 -3.00 2.79
C ILE A 293 16.88 -2.80 3.37
N THR A 294 17.92 -3.08 2.59
CA THR A 294 19.32 -2.77 2.94
C THR A 294 19.73 -1.45 2.29
N PRO A 295 20.81 -0.78 2.74
CA PRO A 295 21.33 0.42 2.08
C PRO A 295 21.58 0.20 0.59
N GLU A 296 22.13 -0.94 0.20
CA GLU A 296 22.46 -1.27 -1.20
C GLU A 296 21.19 -1.38 -2.05
N ARG A 297 20.13 -2.00 -1.52
CA ARG A 297 18.83 -2.11 -2.19
C ARG A 297 18.11 -0.78 -2.29
N HIS A 298 18.24 0.06 -1.26
CA HIS A 298 17.71 1.43 -1.27
C HIS A 298 18.38 2.29 -2.34
N ILE A 299 19.71 2.24 -2.44
CA ILE A 299 20.46 2.91 -3.51
C ILE A 299 20.12 2.34 -4.88
N HIS A 300 19.93 1.03 -5.00
CA HIS A 300 19.49 0.42 -6.25
C HIS A 300 18.12 0.95 -6.72
N LEU A 301 17.15 1.05 -5.81
CA LEU A 301 15.84 1.64 -6.08
C LEU A 301 15.96 3.13 -6.48
N LEU A 302 16.77 3.92 -5.77
CA LEU A 302 16.97 5.33 -6.12
C LEU A 302 17.65 5.49 -7.50
N ARG A 303 18.60 4.59 -7.83
CA ARG A 303 19.24 4.53 -9.14
C ARG A 303 18.24 4.21 -10.25
N LEU A 304 17.35 3.23 -10.04
CA LEU A 304 16.25 2.93 -10.96
C LEU A 304 15.40 4.18 -11.25
N VAL A 305 15.08 4.95 -10.20
CA VAL A 305 14.30 6.19 -10.30
C VAL A 305 15.04 7.27 -11.09
N HIS A 306 16.29 7.57 -10.71
CA HIS A 306 17.09 8.57 -11.40
C HIS A 306 17.30 8.20 -12.88
N ASP A 307 17.71 6.98 -13.17
CA ASP A 307 18.01 6.54 -14.53
C ASP A 307 16.78 6.63 -15.44
N SER A 308 15.58 6.36 -14.92
CA SER A 308 14.34 6.49 -15.69
C SER A 308 13.97 7.95 -15.96
N ILE A 309 14.03 8.79 -14.92
CA ILE A 309 13.67 10.21 -15.02
C ILE A 309 14.68 10.96 -15.90
N ASP A 310 15.97 10.60 -15.85
CA ASP A 310 17.02 11.12 -16.72
C ASP A 310 16.77 10.78 -18.19
N ARG A 311 16.13 9.64 -18.48
CA ARG A 311 15.64 9.28 -19.83
C ARG A 311 14.35 9.99 -20.23
N GLY A 312 13.78 10.80 -19.34
CA GLY A 312 12.54 11.53 -19.59
C GLY A 312 11.26 10.78 -19.24
N ILE A 313 11.34 9.58 -18.62
CA ILE A 313 10.18 8.72 -18.36
C ILE A 313 9.95 8.57 -16.85
N PRO A 314 8.75 8.85 -16.32
CA PRO A 314 8.46 8.69 -14.90
C PRO A 314 8.44 7.20 -14.50
N VAL A 315 8.66 6.95 -13.21
CA VAL A 315 8.60 5.60 -12.62
C VAL A 315 7.23 5.34 -12.02
N VAL A 316 6.62 4.22 -12.38
CA VAL A 316 5.39 3.74 -11.74
C VAL A 316 5.74 3.13 -10.40
N VAL A 317 5.10 3.60 -9.33
CA VAL A 317 5.36 3.11 -7.97
C VAL A 317 4.04 2.68 -7.33
N TRP A 318 4.04 1.55 -6.65
CA TRP A 318 2.95 1.11 -5.78
C TRP A 318 3.32 1.36 -4.32
N ASN A 319 2.35 1.84 -3.55
CA ASN A 319 2.45 2.00 -2.11
C ASN A 319 3.54 2.96 -1.61
N LEU A 320 3.55 4.19 -2.14
CA LEU A 320 4.41 5.26 -1.61
C LEU A 320 3.74 6.12 -0.54
N VAL A 321 2.40 6.25 -0.59
CA VAL A 321 1.60 7.12 0.31
C VAL A 321 0.40 6.36 0.87
N ILE A 322 -0.30 5.67 -0.02
CA ILE A 322 -1.43 4.79 0.24
C ILE A 322 -1.31 3.61 -0.72
N ASN A 323 -2.09 2.56 -0.48
CA ASN A 323 -2.18 1.33 -1.29
C ASN A 323 -2.77 1.62 -2.68
N GLU A 324 -2.07 2.41 -3.49
CA GLU A 324 -2.41 2.86 -4.84
C GLU A 324 -1.12 2.99 -5.67
N PHE A 325 -1.28 3.01 -7.00
CA PHE A 325 -0.22 3.33 -7.95
C PHE A 325 -0.07 4.85 -8.08
N GLY A 326 1.17 5.28 -8.27
CA GLY A 326 1.52 6.67 -8.53
C GLY A 326 2.76 6.78 -9.40
N LEU A 327 3.15 8.02 -9.71
CA LEU A 327 4.26 8.32 -10.60
C LEU A 327 5.29 9.19 -9.91
N LEU A 328 6.54 8.73 -9.91
CA LEU A 328 7.70 9.56 -9.63
C LEU A 328 8.16 10.22 -10.93
N TYR A 329 8.14 11.54 -10.97
CA TYR A 329 8.35 12.31 -12.21
C TYR A 329 9.43 13.40 -12.09
N GLY A 330 10.11 13.48 -10.95
CA GLY A 330 11.22 14.38 -10.79
C GLY A 330 12.02 14.11 -9.52
N TYR A 331 13.19 14.72 -9.43
CA TYR A 331 14.05 14.63 -8.26
C TYR A 331 14.95 15.87 -8.12
N ASN A 332 15.48 16.07 -6.92
CA ASN A 332 16.44 17.14 -6.60
C ASN A 332 17.48 16.60 -5.60
N ASP A 333 18.72 16.42 -6.06
CA ASP A 333 19.81 15.85 -5.25
C ASP A 333 20.33 16.81 -4.16
N GLN A 334 20.14 18.12 -4.34
CA GLN A 334 20.54 19.12 -3.34
C GLN A 334 19.58 19.10 -2.15
N GLN A 335 18.28 19.00 -2.42
CA GLN A 335 17.24 18.90 -1.40
C GLN A 335 17.01 17.44 -0.95
N GLN A 336 17.53 16.45 -1.70
CA GLN A 336 17.30 15.02 -1.52
C GLN A 336 15.80 14.66 -1.53
N LEU A 337 15.07 15.25 -2.49
CA LEU A 337 13.62 15.10 -2.64
C LEU A 337 13.26 14.48 -3.98
N LEU A 338 12.22 13.64 -3.96
CA LEU A 338 11.53 13.10 -5.13
C LEU A 338 10.20 13.83 -5.31
N HIS A 339 9.81 14.06 -6.55
CA HIS A 339 8.49 14.57 -6.92
C HIS A 339 7.57 13.41 -7.28
N TYR A 340 6.46 13.30 -6.54
CA TYR A 340 5.47 12.25 -6.68
C TYR A 340 4.11 12.82 -7.06
N ARG A 341 3.37 12.05 -7.86
CA ARG A 341 1.95 12.30 -8.11
C ARG A 341 1.17 11.00 -8.01
N GLY A 342 0.30 10.91 -7.02
CA GLY A 342 -0.67 9.83 -6.88
C GLY A 342 -1.94 10.09 -7.69
N PHE A 343 -2.87 9.14 -7.63
CA PHE A 343 -4.18 9.23 -8.28
C PHE A 343 -5.02 10.44 -7.83
N ARG A 344 -4.94 10.86 -6.56
CA ARG A 344 -5.65 12.04 -6.02
C ARG A 344 -5.19 13.39 -6.59
N GLN A 345 -4.38 13.37 -7.65
CA GLN A 345 -3.93 14.49 -8.48
C GLN A 345 -3.15 15.60 -7.76
N ARG A 346 -2.88 15.48 -6.45
CA ARG A 346 -2.01 16.39 -5.72
C ARG A 346 -0.54 16.04 -5.98
N ALA A 347 0.26 17.07 -6.25
CA ALA A 347 1.71 16.94 -6.30
C ALA A 347 2.26 16.93 -4.88
N GLU A 348 3.12 15.97 -4.59
CA GLU A 348 3.74 15.76 -3.27
C GLU A 348 5.25 15.54 -3.45
N THR A 349 5.99 15.68 -2.35
CA THR A 349 7.45 15.48 -2.32
C THR A 349 7.83 14.47 -1.26
N PHE A 350 8.75 13.58 -1.58
CA PHE A 350 9.22 12.50 -0.70
C PHE A 350 10.73 12.60 -0.49
N ALA A 351 11.20 12.45 0.75
CA ALA A 351 12.64 12.43 0.99
C ALA A 351 13.27 11.14 0.48
N TYR A 352 14.51 11.21 -0.03
CA TYR A 352 15.25 10.02 -0.48
C TYR A 352 15.34 8.97 0.63
N MET A 353 15.58 9.41 1.87
CA MET A 353 15.66 8.57 3.06
C MET A 353 14.34 7.90 3.48
N GLN A 354 13.19 8.28 2.90
CA GLN A 354 11.90 7.65 3.18
C GLN A 354 11.55 6.57 2.16
N LEU A 355 12.16 6.62 0.96
CA LEU A 355 11.82 5.74 -0.15
C LEU A 355 12.01 4.27 0.22
N GLY A 356 10.91 3.53 0.35
CA GLY A 356 10.93 2.10 0.67
C GLY A 356 11.38 1.73 2.07
N ARG A 357 11.57 2.71 2.97
CA ARG A 357 12.00 2.52 4.36
C ARG A 357 10.84 2.52 5.37
N GLY A 358 9.60 2.66 4.91
CA GLY A 358 8.40 2.48 5.73
C GLY A 358 8.18 1.03 6.17
N ASN A 359 7.58 0.85 7.35
CA ASN A 359 7.16 -0.46 7.90
C ASN A 359 5.82 -0.96 7.32
N GLU A 360 5.32 -0.34 6.26
CA GLU A 360 3.92 -0.46 5.90
C GLU A 360 3.58 -1.75 5.15
N GLU A 361 2.45 -2.32 5.54
CA GLU A 361 1.64 -3.09 4.60
C GLU A 361 1.03 -2.11 3.60
N PRO A 362 1.10 -2.35 2.27
CA PRO A 362 1.68 -3.48 1.54
C PRO A 362 3.14 -3.31 1.05
N ALA A 363 3.66 -4.36 0.42
CA ALA A 363 4.94 -4.40 -0.30
C ALA A 363 5.17 -3.20 -1.24
N LEU A 364 6.42 -2.74 -1.36
CA LEU A 364 6.82 -1.69 -2.29
C LEU A 364 7.16 -2.29 -3.65
N PHE A 365 6.65 -1.67 -4.70
CA PHE A 365 7.00 -1.97 -6.08
C PHE A 365 7.30 -0.69 -6.86
N ALA A 366 8.33 -0.72 -7.69
CA ALA A 366 8.67 0.36 -8.61
C ALA A 366 9.02 -0.20 -9.99
N LEU A 367 8.53 0.43 -11.05
CA LEU A 367 8.70 0.03 -12.44
C LEU A 367 9.15 1.21 -13.28
N ALA A 368 10.35 1.09 -13.84
CA ALA A 368 10.87 1.97 -14.85
C ALA A 368 10.68 1.33 -16.23
N VAL A 369 10.04 2.06 -17.14
CA VAL A 369 9.91 1.61 -18.53
C VAL A 369 11.27 1.78 -19.21
N GLY A 370 11.83 0.67 -19.69
CA GLY A 370 13.12 0.60 -20.36
C GLY A 370 13.06 1.01 -21.83
N LYS A 371 14.09 0.66 -22.60
CA LYS A 371 14.16 0.97 -24.04
C LYS A 371 13.19 0.10 -24.84
N ARG A 372 12.94 0.50 -26.09
CA ARG A 372 12.17 -0.31 -27.04
C ARG A 372 12.95 -1.56 -27.43
N VAL A 373 12.26 -2.70 -27.38
CA VAL A 373 12.73 -4.02 -27.81
C VAL A 373 11.70 -4.51 -28.83
N VAL A 374 11.99 -4.35 -30.11
CA VAL A 374 11.15 -4.86 -31.18
C VAL A 374 11.33 -6.38 -31.35
N PRO A 375 10.29 -7.12 -31.79
CA PRO A 375 8.94 -6.67 -32.15
C PRO A 375 7.95 -6.64 -30.96
N GLN A 376 6.90 -5.84 -31.09
CA GLN A 376 5.72 -5.90 -30.20
C GLN A 376 5.03 -7.27 -30.34
N ALA A 377 4.33 -7.71 -29.28
CA ALA A 377 3.57 -8.96 -29.34
C ALA A 377 2.48 -8.93 -30.42
N THR A 378 2.28 -10.07 -31.08
CA THR A 378 1.20 -10.25 -32.05
C THR A 378 -0.15 -10.35 -31.34
N ASP A 379 -1.24 -10.08 -32.06
CA ASP A 379 -2.60 -10.25 -31.52
C ASP A 379 -2.81 -11.64 -30.90
N GLY A 380 -2.28 -12.70 -31.53
CA GLY A 380 -2.40 -14.06 -31.01
C GLY A 380 -1.63 -14.27 -29.71
N ALA A 381 -0.43 -13.71 -29.57
CA ALA A 381 0.30 -13.75 -28.31
C ALA A 381 -0.42 -12.97 -27.20
N ILE A 382 -1.03 -11.82 -27.54
CA ILE A 382 -1.82 -11.01 -26.61
C ILE A 382 -3.08 -11.75 -26.17
N ILE A 383 -3.85 -12.32 -27.10
CA ILE A 383 -5.06 -13.09 -26.78
C ILE A 383 -4.74 -14.34 -25.96
N ASN A 384 -3.66 -15.06 -26.29
CA ASN A 384 -3.21 -16.19 -25.47
C ASN A 384 -2.88 -15.77 -24.03
N ALA A 385 -2.24 -14.61 -23.84
CA ALA A 385 -2.00 -14.08 -22.49
C ALA A 385 -3.31 -13.71 -21.76
N ILE A 386 -4.27 -13.10 -22.46
CA ILE A 386 -5.60 -12.79 -21.91
C ILE A 386 -6.32 -14.06 -21.45
N VAL A 387 -6.29 -15.13 -22.25
CA VAL A 387 -6.88 -16.43 -21.89
C VAL A 387 -6.22 -17.00 -20.63
N LYS A 388 -4.89 -16.90 -20.50
CA LYS A 388 -4.17 -17.33 -19.29
C LYS A 388 -4.59 -16.54 -18.05
N TYR A 389 -4.69 -15.21 -18.16
CA TYR A 389 -5.16 -14.37 -17.05
C TYR A 389 -6.59 -14.69 -16.64
N ALA A 390 -7.49 -14.91 -17.60
CA ALA A 390 -8.85 -15.31 -17.29
C ALA A 390 -8.93 -16.69 -16.62
N LYS A 391 -8.02 -17.61 -16.95
CA LYS A 391 -7.90 -18.91 -16.27
C LYS A 391 -7.22 -18.85 -14.91
N GLY A 392 -6.67 -17.69 -14.52
CA GLY A 392 -5.93 -17.53 -13.27
C GLY A 392 -4.55 -18.20 -13.31
N GLU A 393 -3.96 -18.40 -14.50
CA GLU A 393 -2.62 -18.96 -14.69
C GLU A 393 -1.52 -17.92 -14.40
N GLU A 394 -1.62 -17.27 -13.25
CA GLU A 394 -0.63 -16.34 -12.72
C GLU A 394 0.04 -16.95 -11.47
N PRO A 395 1.25 -16.51 -11.08
CA PRO A 395 1.86 -16.93 -9.83
C PRO A 395 0.90 -16.73 -8.65
N PRO A 396 0.65 -17.76 -7.83
CA PRO A 396 -0.32 -17.68 -6.75
C PRO A 396 0.16 -16.72 -5.67
N VAL A 397 -0.77 -15.93 -5.13
CA VAL A 397 -0.54 -15.07 -3.97
C VAL A 397 -1.48 -15.54 -2.85
N SER A 398 -0.92 -15.82 -1.67
CA SER A 398 -1.69 -16.35 -0.54
C SER A 398 -2.85 -15.42 -0.16
N GLY A 399 -4.07 -15.97 -0.10
CA GLY A 399 -5.29 -15.21 0.20
C GLY A 399 -6.00 -14.57 -1.00
N PHE A 400 -5.49 -14.78 -2.21
CA PHE A 400 -6.03 -14.23 -3.46
C PHE A 400 -6.45 -15.34 -4.43
N SER A 401 -7.45 -15.04 -5.25
CA SER A 401 -7.86 -15.84 -6.39
C SER A 401 -7.91 -14.97 -7.63
N PHE A 402 -7.46 -15.53 -8.74
CA PHE A 402 -7.30 -14.83 -10.01
C PHE A 402 -8.24 -15.40 -11.08
N GLY A 403 -8.60 -14.57 -12.06
CA GLY A 403 -9.42 -14.98 -13.19
C GLY A 403 -10.82 -15.47 -12.77
N LEU A 404 -11.34 -16.46 -13.50
CA LEU A 404 -12.69 -17.01 -13.30
C LEU A 404 -12.91 -17.61 -11.90
N GLU A 405 -11.87 -18.12 -11.24
CA GLU A 405 -11.97 -18.56 -9.84
C GLU A 405 -12.15 -17.40 -8.86
N GLY A 406 -11.75 -16.19 -9.23
CA GLY A 406 -12.02 -14.96 -8.47
C GLY A 406 -13.53 -14.69 -8.35
N TYR A 407 -14.28 -14.86 -9.44
CA TYR A 407 -15.75 -14.75 -9.42
C TYR A 407 -16.38 -15.76 -8.44
N ARG A 408 -15.85 -16.98 -8.37
CA ARG A 408 -16.36 -18.01 -7.45
C ARG A 408 -16.19 -17.59 -5.99
N LEU A 409 -15.02 -17.06 -5.62
CA LEU A 409 -14.79 -16.53 -4.26
C LEU A 409 -15.68 -15.31 -3.98
N TRP A 410 -15.79 -14.40 -4.95
CA TRP A 410 -16.61 -13.20 -4.81
C TRP A 410 -18.08 -13.53 -4.58
N ARG A 411 -18.62 -14.45 -5.39
CA ARG A 411 -19.99 -14.95 -5.26
C ARG A 411 -20.20 -15.63 -3.90
N LYS A 412 -19.28 -16.51 -3.50
CA LYS A 412 -19.37 -17.18 -2.20
C LYS A 412 -19.41 -16.17 -1.05
N ALA A 413 -18.57 -15.14 -1.08
CA ALA A 413 -18.59 -14.11 -0.05
C ALA A 413 -19.91 -13.32 -0.04
N ALA A 414 -20.55 -13.12 -1.20
CA ALA A 414 -21.88 -12.50 -1.29
C ALA A 414 -22.98 -13.41 -0.69
N GLU A 415 -22.93 -14.72 -1.00
CA GLU A 415 -23.86 -15.74 -0.48
C GLU A 415 -23.72 -15.89 1.05
N ASP A 416 -22.49 -15.95 1.54
CA ASP A 416 -22.13 -16.13 2.96
C ASP A 416 -22.26 -14.82 3.78
N GLN A 417 -22.57 -13.68 3.13
CA GLN A 417 -22.68 -12.35 3.76
C GLN A 417 -21.38 -11.88 4.44
N THR A 418 -20.24 -12.19 3.83
CA THR A 418 -18.90 -11.85 4.35
C THR A 418 -18.18 -10.80 3.50
N LEU A 419 -18.87 -10.18 2.54
CA LEU A 419 -18.30 -9.10 1.73
C LEU A 419 -17.99 -7.87 2.58
N ASP A 420 -16.77 -7.35 2.43
CA ASP A 420 -16.44 -5.99 2.81
C ASP A 420 -17.19 -5.01 1.88
N PRO A 421 -18.09 -4.16 2.41
CA PRO A 421 -18.87 -3.22 1.61
C PRO A 421 -18.03 -2.29 0.71
N LEU A 422 -16.94 -1.77 1.27
CA LEU A 422 -16.07 -0.81 0.58
C LEU A 422 -15.27 -1.49 -0.52
N GLY A 423 -14.65 -2.62 -0.22
CA GLY A 423 -13.89 -3.39 -1.18
C GLY A 423 -14.76 -3.98 -2.28
N HIS A 424 -15.98 -4.47 -1.97
CA HIS A 424 -16.95 -4.85 -3.01
C HIS A 424 -17.23 -3.68 -3.96
N ALA A 425 -17.61 -2.50 -3.45
CA ALA A 425 -17.93 -1.35 -4.29
C ALA A 425 -16.73 -0.93 -5.16
N TYR A 426 -15.52 -0.92 -4.59
CA TYR A 426 -14.30 -0.58 -5.32
C TYR A 426 -13.93 -1.63 -6.37
N GLN A 427 -14.11 -2.92 -6.08
CA GLN A 427 -13.90 -4.02 -7.02
C GLN A 427 -14.80 -3.89 -8.24
N VAL A 428 -16.10 -3.62 -8.03
CA VAL A 428 -17.04 -3.40 -9.15
C VAL A 428 -16.61 -2.19 -9.97
N ALA A 429 -16.22 -1.08 -9.32
CA ALA A 429 -15.81 0.14 -9.99
C ALA A 429 -14.62 -0.07 -10.95
N ILE A 430 -13.57 -0.71 -10.43
CA ILE A 430 -12.35 -1.04 -11.19
C ILE A 430 -12.67 -2.00 -12.32
N LEU A 431 -13.46 -3.04 -12.07
CA LEU A 431 -13.80 -4.01 -13.12
C LEU A 431 -14.69 -3.41 -14.20
N CYS A 432 -15.64 -2.55 -13.87
CA CYS A 432 -16.43 -1.84 -14.86
C CYS A 432 -15.53 -1.03 -15.81
N GLU A 433 -14.56 -0.30 -15.26
CA GLU A 433 -13.62 0.45 -16.09
C GLU A 433 -12.72 -0.48 -16.92
N ALA A 434 -12.17 -1.53 -16.31
CA ALA A 434 -11.35 -2.51 -17.02
C ALA A 434 -12.12 -3.18 -18.18
N ARG A 435 -13.38 -3.58 -17.95
CA ARG A 435 -14.22 -4.21 -18.97
C ARG A 435 -14.71 -3.26 -20.04
N GLU A 436 -14.89 -1.97 -19.75
CA GLU A 436 -15.09 -0.95 -20.78
C GLU A 436 -13.89 -0.89 -21.74
N GLN A 437 -12.66 -0.94 -21.20
CA GLN A 437 -11.45 -1.01 -22.02
C GLN A 437 -11.34 -2.33 -22.77
N ALA A 438 -11.75 -3.46 -22.17
CA ALA A 438 -11.75 -4.77 -22.82
C ALA A 438 -12.66 -4.81 -24.05
N VAL A 439 -13.92 -4.34 -23.90
CA VAL A 439 -14.90 -4.23 -24.99
C VAL A 439 -14.34 -3.37 -26.12
N THR A 440 -13.85 -2.18 -25.79
CA THR A 440 -13.32 -1.24 -26.79
C THR A 440 -12.09 -1.80 -27.50
N TYR A 441 -11.20 -2.50 -26.77
CA TYR A 441 -10.03 -3.13 -27.37
C TYR A 441 -10.38 -4.28 -28.33
N LEU A 442 -11.33 -5.14 -27.96
CA LEU A 442 -11.79 -6.21 -28.83
C LEU A 442 -12.50 -5.67 -30.08
N GLN A 443 -13.19 -4.54 -29.99
CA GLN A 443 -13.75 -3.83 -31.15
C GLN A 443 -12.64 -3.37 -32.10
N LEU A 444 -11.56 -2.76 -31.58
CA LEU A 444 -10.40 -2.38 -32.39
C LEU A 444 -9.76 -3.60 -33.08
N LEU A 445 -9.65 -4.75 -32.39
CA LEU A 445 -9.17 -5.99 -33.01
C LEU A 445 -10.13 -6.52 -34.09
N THR A 446 -11.44 -6.34 -33.91
CA THR A 446 -12.48 -6.72 -34.86
C THR A 446 -12.36 -5.92 -36.16
N GLU A 447 -12.13 -4.60 -36.05
CA GLU A 447 -11.90 -3.71 -37.20
C GLU A 447 -10.63 -4.09 -37.98
N ARG A 448 -9.57 -4.47 -37.26
CA ARG A 448 -8.29 -4.91 -37.83
C ARG A 448 -8.32 -6.35 -38.37
N ALA A 449 -9.38 -7.11 -38.12
CA ALA A 449 -9.46 -8.52 -38.48
C ALA A 449 -9.50 -8.73 -40.01
N LYS A 450 -8.54 -9.53 -40.51
CA LYS A 450 -8.37 -9.80 -41.95
C LYS A 450 -9.39 -10.80 -42.53
N THR A 451 -9.91 -11.72 -41.71
CA THR A 451 -10.81 -12.78 -42.17
C THR A 451 -12.21 -12.61 -41.59
N ALA A 452 -13.23 -12.99 -42.37
CA ALA A 452 -14.63 -12.92 -41.92
C ALA A 452 -14.90 -13.82 -40.69
N SER A 453 -14.27 -14.99 -40.63
CA SER A 453 -14.35 -15.89 -39.48
C SER A 453 -13.78 -15.25 -38.21
N ARG A 454 -12.59 -14.64 -38.29
CA ARG A 454 -11.98 -13.95 -37.14
C ARG A 454 -12.79 -12.74 -36.70
N ARG A 455 -13.32 -11.96 -37.66
CA ARG A 455 -14.22 -10.84 -37.37
C ARG A 455 -15.47 -11.31 -36.63
N LYS A 456 -16.14 -12.35 -37.13
CA LYS A 456 -17.35 -12.91 -36.50
C LYS A 456 -17.09 -13.37 -35.07
N GLY A 457 -15.99 -14.09 -34.83
CA GLY A 457 -15.66 -14.55 -33.48
C GLY A 457 -15.30 -13.40 -32.53
N LEU A 458 -14.53 -12.41 -32.98
CA LEU A 458 -14.22 -11.23 -32.16
C LEU A 458 -15.49 -10.42 -31.85
N THR A 459 -16.41 -10.26 -32.79
CA THR A 459 -17.72 -9.63 -32.53
C THR A 459 -18.50 -10.38 -31.46
N ALA A 460 -18.56 -11.71 -31.52
CA ALA A 460 -19.23 -12.49 -30.48
C ALA A 460 -18.54 -12.31 -29.10
N ALA A 461 -17.21 -12.29 -29.04
CA ALA A 461 -16.48 -12.01 -27.80
C ALA A 461 -16.74 -10.59 -27.26
N VAL A 462 -16.86 -9.59 -28.14
CA VAL A 462 -17.27 -8.21 -27.78
C VAL A 462 -18.65 -8.22 -27.12
N ASP A 463 -19.63 -8.92 -27.71
CA ASP A 463 -21.00 -8.98 -27.19
C ASP A 463 -21.06 -9.63 -25.79
N CYS A 464 -20.28 -10.70 -25.58
CA CYS A 464 -20.13 -11.33 -24.27
C CYS A 464 -19.50 -10.37 -23.26
N TYR A 465 -18.36 -9.73 -23.56
CA TYR A 465 -17.75 -8.76 -22.62
C TYR A 465 -18.65 -7.54 -22.35
N ALA A 466 -19.45 -7.11 -23.33
CA ALA A 466 -20.44 -6.05 -23.13
C ALA A 466 -21.56 -6.47 -22.18
N THR A 467 -22.01 -7.73 -22.26
CA THR A 467 -23.00 -8.29 -21.33
C THR A 467 -22.42 -8.49 -19.93
N ALA A 468 -21.16 -8.90 -19.81
CA ALA A 468 -20.44 -8.96 -18.53
C ALA A 468 -20.34 -7.56 -17.90
N LEU A 469 -19.95 -6.54 -18.67
CA LEU A 469 -19.89 -5.14 -18.23
C LEU A 469 -21.26 -4.65 -17.72
N GLN A 470 -22.34 -4.90 -18.47
CA GLN A 470 -23.69 -4.52 -18.05
C GLN A 470 -24.09 -5.22 -16.75
N SER A 471 -23.72 -6.49 -16.57
CA SER A 471 -23.97 -7.23 -15.33
C SER A 471 -23.21 -6.61 -14.15
N LEU A 472 -21.94 -6.26 -14.33
CA LEU A 472 -21.13 -5.58 -13.31
C LEU A 472 -21.69 -4.20 -12.95
N GLN A 473 -22.12 -3.41 -13.94
CA GLN A 473 -22.72 -2.09 -13.71
C GLN A 473 -23.99 -2.16 -12.85
N ARG A 474 -24.76 -3.25 -12.94
CA ARG A 474 -25.96 -3.48 -12.10
C ARG A 474 -25.63 -3.88 -10.66
N LEU A 475 -24.39 -4.30 -10.38
CA LEU A 475 -23.92 -4.58 -9.02
C LEU A 475 -23.56 -3.31 -8.24
N TYR A 476 -23.59 -2.14 -8.91
CA TYR A 476 -23.14 -0.88 -8.34
C TYR A 476 -24.27 -0.11 -7.66
N PRO A 477 -24.14 0.22 -6.36
CA PRO A 477 -24.76 1.42 -5.80
C PRO A 477 -23.73 2.57 -5.74
N SER A 478 -24.21 3.81 -5.83
CA SER A 478 -23.39 5.03 -5.89
C SER A 478 -22.28 5.08 -4.83
N PHE A 479 -21.01 4.98 -5.23
CA PHE A 479 -19.87 5.22 -4.36
C PHE A 479 -19.88 6.67 -3.83
N PRO A 480 -19.54 6.95 -2.55
CA PRO A 480 -19.15 6.03 -1.47
C PRO A 480 -20.31 5.61 -0.54
N TYR A 481 -21.56 5.95 -0.87
CA TYR A 481 -22.74 5.74 -0.01
C TYR A 481 -23.77 4.88 -0.74
N GLY A 482 -23.52 3.57 -0.77
CA GLY A 482 -24.35 2.61 -1.48
C GLY A 482 -25.05 1.55 -0.61
N TYR A 483 -24.74 1.47 0.69
CA TYR A 483 -25.50 0.65 1.63
C TYR A 483 -26.58 1.52 2.29
N GLY A 484 -27.71 1.67 1.59
CA GLY A 484 -28.94 2.12 2.23
C GLY A 484 -29.37 1.09 3.26
N LEU A 485 -29.54 1.52 4.51
CA LEU A 485 -30.19 0.78 5.60
C LEU A 485 -31.70 0.64 5.33
N ASP A 486 -32.09 0.19 4.15
CA ASP A 486 -33.51 0.00 3.83
C ASP A 486 -33.88 -1.46 4.09
N GLY A 487 -34.40 -1.67 5.30
CA GLY A 487 -35.00 -2.92 5.76
C GLY A 487 -36.26 -3.29 5.00
N GLY A 488 -36.11 -3.76 3.76
CA GLY A 488 -37.21 -4.18 2.89
C GLY A 488 -37.06 -5.60 2.34
N GLY A 489 -37.51 -6.60 3.11
CA GLY A 489 -38.33 -7.74 2.64
C GLY A 489 -37.85 -8.75 1.59
N GLY A 490 -36.72 -8.57 0.91
CA GLY A 490 -36.15 -9.54 -0.03
C GLY A 490 -34.64 -9.35 -0.13
N GLY A 491 -33.86 -10.32 0.34
CA GLY A 491 -32.45 -10.11 0.69
C GLY A 491 -31.60 -9.42 -0.41
N PRO A 492 -30.94 -8.27 -0.14
CA PRO A 492 -30.05 -7.57 -1.08
C PRO A 492 -28.97 -8.45 -1.72
N ASN A 493 -28.61 -9.55 -1.05
CA ASN A 493 -27.48 -10.41 -1.39
C ASN A 493 -27.78 -11.44 -2.49
N GLY A 494 -29.04 -11.85 -2.67
CA GLY A 494 -29.41 -12.77 -3.74
C GLY A 494 -29.22 -12.15 -5.14
N HIS A 495 -29.52 -10.86 -5.25
CA HIS A 495 -29.28 -10.09 -6.47
C HIS A 495 -27.78 -9.92 -6.78
N LEU A 496 -26.94 -9.71 -5.75
CA LEU A 496 -25.49 -9.62 -5.92
C LEU A 496 -24.89 -10.94 -6.44
N ALA A 497 -25.20 -12.07 -5.80
CA ALA A 497 -24.69 -13.37 -6.23
C ALA A 497 -25.12 -13.74 -7.66
N GLN A 498 -26.37 -13.41 -8.04
CA GLN A 498 -26.87 -13.60 -9.40
C GLN A 498 -26.13 -12.73 -10.42
N GLY A 499 -25.92 -11.44 -10.14
CA GLY A 499 -25.20 -10.55 -11.05
C GLY A 499 -23.72 -10.92 -11.20
N ILE A 500 -23.05 -11.35 -10.12
CA ILE A 500 -21.67 -11.88 -10.17
C ILE A 500 -21.61 -13.14 -11.04
N THR A 501 -22.62 -14.02 -10.92
CA THR A 501 -22.71 -15.25 -11.72
C THR A 501 -22.91 -14.94 -13.20
N ALA A 502 -23.83 -14.03 -13.54
CA ALA A 502 -24.09 -13.62 -14.92
C ALA A 502 -22.84 -13.00 -15.58
N ALA A 503 -22.09 -12.17 -14.85
CA ALA A 503 -20.82 -11.63 -15.35
C ALA A 503 -19.79 -12.74 -15.61
N CYS A 504 -19.63 -13.69 -14.67
CA CYS A 504 -18.70 -14.81 -14.79
C CYS A 504 -19.01 -15.72 -15.99
N GLU A 505 -20.27 -16.07 -16.19
CA GLU A 505 -20.72 -16.93 -17.30
C GLU A 505 -20.44 -16.27 -18.65
N SER A 506 -20.76 -14.98 -18.75
CA SER A 506 -20.55 -14.22 -19.98
C SER A 506 -19.06 -14.04 -20.31
N GLU A 507 -18.20 -13.76 -19.31
CA GLU A 507 -16.74 -13.72 -19.54
C GLU A 507 -16.18 -15.09 -19.89
N ARG A 508 -16.67 -16.17 -19.27
CA ARG A 508 -16.25 -17.53 -19.60
C ARG A 508 -16.54 -17.88 -21.05
N GLU A 509 -17.71 -17.50 -21.55
CA GLU A 509 -18.08 -17.68 -22.96
C GLU A 509 -17.16 -16.88 -23.89
N ALA A 510 -16.91 -15.60 -23.56
CA ALA A 510 -15.99 -14.76 -24.33
C ALA A 510 -14.59 -15.39 -24.43
N ILE A 511 -14.07 -15.90 -23.31
CA ILE A 511 -12.75 -16.55 -23.25
C ILE A 511 -12.71 -17.84 -24.06
N ALA A 512 -13.78 -18.64 -24.04
CA ALA A 512 -13.88 -19.83 -24.87
C ALA A 512 -13.86 -19.50 -26.36
N ILE A 513 -14.54 -18.42 -26.77
CA ILE A 513 -14.51 -17.91 -28.15
C ILE A 513 -13.10 -17.45 -28.52
N LEU A 514 -12.47 -16.63 -27.68
CA LEU A 514 -11.12 -16.11 -27.92
C LEU A 514 -10.08 -17.24 -28.05
N GLN A 515 -10.19 -18.29 -27.23
CA GLN A 515 -9.32 -19.46 -27.28
C GLN A 515 -9.52 -20.31 -28.55
N GLN A 516 -10.67 -20.26 -29.20
CA GLN A 516 -10.89 -20.97 -30.47
C GLN A 516 -10.36 -20.19 -31.68
N LEU A 517 -10.17 -18.88 -31.53
CA LEU A 517 -9.77 -17.99 -32.63
C LEU A 517 -8.26 -17.89 -32.84
N PHE A 518 -7.47 -18.22 -31.82
CA PHE A 518 -6.00 -18.10 -31.77
C PHE A 518 -5.40 -19.32 -31.07
#